data_AF-A0A966S5B2-F1
#
_entry.id   AF-A0A966S5B2-F1
#
_cell.length_a   1.000
_cell.length_b   1.000
_cell.length_c   1.000
_cell.angle_alpha   90.00
_cell.angle_beta   90.00
_cell.angle_gamma   90.00
#
_symmetry.space_group_name_H-M   'P 1'
#
loop_
_entity.id
_entity.type
_entity.pdbx_description
1 polymer ?
#
loop_
_entity_poly.entity_id
_entity_poly.type
_entity_poly.pdbx_seq_one_letter_code
_entity_poly.pdbx_strand_id
1 'polypeptide(L)'
;MLELPDLAISDRHARGLRRDLERRIRDRRLSYRLERCPRKFGPRVRMVHELLYSTLGPGRAMLLERNKKFAMWVCGELNADGLYQLCGEALRKRNHEVLDESYDFPLLATAHFYERLIQGLRFEGHTLITTFVDVVRLLIGEVGIDETKAAERWPTWRRHGNAWFALEYGMVAGDIPRYGEVVLRTVMPLASLHSARLSEWEAMRAAGRLVSVSAPQPMREASASGKTADTTSRQTIARVWRSSSPAMSMR
;
A
#
# COMPACT_ATOMS: atom_id res chain seq x y z
N MET A 1 15.72 15.41 -14.82
CA MET A 1 14.57 15.74 -13.95
C MET A 1 13.42 16.06 -14.89
N LEU A 2 12.36 15.25 -14.92
CA LEU A 2 11.22 15.51 -15.83
C LEU A 2 10.27 16.48 -15.14
N GLU A 3 10.43 17.76 -15.45
CA GLU A 3 9.41 18.77 -15.18
C GLU A 3 8.21 18.46 -16.09
N LEU A 4 7.09 18.09 -15.47
CA LEU A 4 5.83 17.95 -16.18
C LEU A 4 5.21 19.35 -16.27
N PRO A 5 4.61 19.73 -17.41
CA PRO A 5 4.08 21.08 -17.58
C PRO A 5 2.97 21.36 -16.57
N ASP A 6 3.09 22.49 -15.88
CA ASP A 6 1.98 23.12 -15.19
C ASP A 6 0.96 23.58 -16.23
N LEU A 7 -0.29 23.11 -16.09
CA LEU A 7 -1.58 23.77 -16.39
C LEU A 7 -2.63 22.74 -16.85
N ALA A 8 -3.73 22.71 -16.09
CA ALA A 8 -5.08 22.25 -16.46
C ALA A 8 -5.16 20.97 -17.33
N ILE A 9 -4.60 19.87 -16.83
CA ILE A 9 -4.87 18.55 -17.43
C ILE A 9 -6.33 18.20 -17.16
N SER A 10 -7.20 18.41 -18.15
CA SER A 10 -8.59 17.90 -18.12
C SER A 10 -8.62 16.43 -17.69
N ASP A 11 -9.63 16.01 -16.91
CA ASP A 11 -9.74 14.64 -16.36
C ASP A 11 -9.58 13.53 -17.42
N ARG A 12 -9.88 13.80 -18.69
CA ARG A 12 -9.65 12.86 -19.80
C ARG A 12 -8.18 12.75 -20.18
N HIS A 13 -7.43 13.86 -20.23
CA HIS A 13 -5.99 13.86 -20.50
C HIS A 13 -5.20 13.25 -19.35
N ALA A 14 -5.61 13.47 -18.10
CA ALA A 14 -4.97 12.86 -16.93
C ALA A 14 -5.11 11.33 -16.96
N ARG A 15 -6.28 10.84 -17.37
CA ARG A 15 -6.53 9.40 -17.57
C ARG A 15 -5.69 8.81 -18.71
N GLY A 16 -5.46 9.54 -19.80
CA GLY A 16 -4.59 9.12 -20.91
C GLY A 16 -3.13 9.00 -20.50
N LEU A 17 -2.57 10.05 -19.89
CA LEU A 17 -1.19 10.08 -19.39
C LEU A 17 -0.93 8.99 -18.33
N ARG A 18 -1.94 8.68 -17.51
CA ARG A 18 -1.90 7.58 -16.55
C ARG A 18 -1.76 6.23 -17.25
N ARG A 19 -2.59 5.94 -18.26
CA ARG A 19 -2.48 4.69 -19.03
C ARG A 19 -1.12 4.55 -19.70
N ASP A 20 -0.56 5.65 -20.20
CA ASP A 20 0.77 5.65 -20.81
C ASP A 20 1.90 5.49 -19.77
N LEU A 21 1.72 6.01 -18.56
CA LEU A 21 2.63 5.74 -17.44
C LEU A 21 2.59 4.25 -17.06
N GLU A 22 1.40 3.68 -16.85
CA GLU A 22 1.25 2.27 -16.49
C GLU A 22 1.76 1.34 -17.59
N ARG A 23 1.53 1.68 -18.86
CA ARG A 23 2.09 0.96 -20.00
C ARG A 23 3.62 1.01 -19.97
N ARG A 24 4.22 2.18 -19.77
CA ARG A 24 5.68 2.33 -19.64
C ARG A 24 6.25 1.54 -18.46
N ILE A 25 5.58 1.53 -17.32
CA ILE A 25 5.99 0.73 -16.16
C ILE A 25 5.97 -0.76 -16.51
N ARG A 26 4.89 -1.24 -17.12
CA ARG A 26 4.74 -2.63 -17.57
C ARG A 26 5.81 -3.01 -18.59
N ASP A 27 5.98 -2.19 -19.63
CA ASP A 27 6.96 -2.43 -20.69
C ASP A 27 8.37 -2.47 -20.12
N ARG A 28 8.73 -1.52 -19.23
CA ARG A 28 10.03 -1.52 -18.56
C ARG A 28 10.25 -2.78 -17.73
N ARG A 29 9.26 -3.25 -16.98
CA ARG A 29 9.39 -4.50 -16.22
C ARG A 29 9.56 -5.72 -17.11
N LEU A 30 8.83 -5.79 -18.23
CA LEU A 30 8.94 -6.89 -19.20
C LEU A 30 10.27 -6.86 -19.97
N SER A 31 10.75 -5.66 -20.32
CA SER A 31 12.00 -5.47 -21.07
C SER A 31 13.23 -5.51 -20.17
N TYR A 32 13.07 -5.46 -18.85
CA TYR A 32 14.20 -5.45 -17.94
C TYR A 32 14.85 -6.83 -17.87
N ARG A 33 15.89 -7.00 -18.68
CA ARG A 33 16.84 -8.11 -18.56
C ARG A 33 18.05 -7.58 -17.81
N LEU A 34 18.22 -8.03 -16.56
CA LEU A 34 19.48 -7.82 -15.85
C LEU A 34 20.58 -8.58 -16.55
N GLU A 35 21.45 -7.86 -17.26
CA GLU A 35 22.65 -8.46 -17.87
C GLU A 35 23.58 -9.08 -16.81
N ARG A 36 23.50 -8.61 -15.55
CA ARG A 36 24.31 -9.10 -14.42
C ARG A 36 23.50 -9.11 -13.13
N CYS A 37 23.48 -10.26 -12.46
CA CYS A 37 22.89 -10.42 -11.13
C CYS A 37 24.01 -10.61 -10.09
N PRO A 38 24.38 -9.59 -9.30
CA PRO A 38 25.51 -9.68 -8.37
C PRO A 38 25.29 -10.75 -7.29
N ARG A 39 26.31 -11.59 -7.05
CA ARG A 39 26.29 -12.58 -5.96
C ARG A 39 26.42 -11.94 -4.57
N LYS A 40 27.07 -10.77 -4.48
CA LYS A 40 27.27 -10.05 -3.21
C LYS A 40 26.01 -9.25 -2.84
N PHE A 41 25.62 -9.33 -1.56
CA PHE A 41 24.42 -8.69 -1.03
C PHE A 41 24.36 -7.16 -1.26
N GLY A 42 25.39 -6.40 -0.87
CA GLY A 42 25.38 -4.93 -1.00
C GLY A 42 25.19 -4.44 -2.46
N PRO A 43 25.96 -4.95 -3.44
CA PRO A 43 25.72 -4.68 -4.85
C PRO A 43 24.32 -5.06 -5.32
N ARG A 44 23.76 -6.19 -4.87
CA ARG A 44 22.39 -6.62 -5.23
C ARG A 44 21.33 -5.68 -4.66
N VAL A 45 21.51 -5.19 -3.43
CA VAL A 45 20.62 -4.17 -2.82
C VAL A 45 20.60 -2.89 -3.65
N ARG A 46 21.77 -2.39 -4.09
CA ARG A 46 21.82 -1.19 -4.95
C ARG A 46 21.12 -1.42 -6.29
N MET A 47 21.38 -2.56 -6.92
CA MET A 47 20.74 -2.96 -8.17
C MET A 47 19.21 -3.01 -8.04
N VAL A 48 18.67 -3.66 -7.01
CA VAL A 48 17.21 -3.73 -6.78
C VAL A 48 16.64 -2.35 -6.49
N HIS A 49 17.31 -1.53 -5.70
CA HIS A 49 16.86 -0.16 -5.43
C HIS A 49 16.80 0.69 -6.72
N GLU A 50 17.85 0.66 -7.53
CA GLU A 50 17.90 1.37 -8.82
C GLU A 50 16.83 0.85 -9.79
N LEU A 51 16.61 -0.46 -9.83
CA LEU A 51 15.53 -1.09 -10.61
C LEU A 51 14.16 -0.55 -10.18
N LEU A 52 13.83 -0.63 -8.90
CA LEU A 52 12.53 -0.22 -8.39
C LEU A 52 12.26 1.27 -8.63
N TYR A 53 13.26 2.12 -8.39
CA TYR A 53 13.10 3.56 -8.60
C TYR A 53 13.04 3.93 -10.08
N SER A 54 13.79 3.25 -10.96
CA SER A 54 13.76 3.51 -12.40
C SER A 54 12.50 2.97 -13.07
N THR A 55 11.90 1.91 -12.54
CA THR A 55 10.65 1.33 -13.05
C THR A 55 9.42 2.03 -12.50
N LEU A 56 9.26 2.10 -11.18
CA LEU A 56 8.05 2.60 -10.52
C LEU A 56 8.07 4.11 -10.26
N GLY A 57 9.27 4.69 -10.09
CA GLY A 57 9.44 6.10 -9.74
C GLY A 57 9.40 6.38 -8.22
N PRO A 58 9.87 7.57 -7.80
CA PRO A 58 10.12 7.91 -6.39
C PRO A 58 8.87 8.00 -5.50
N GLY A 59 7.66 8.00 -6.05
CA GLY A 59 6.41 8.03 -5.29
C GLY A 59 5.69 6.69 -5.14
N ARG A 60 6.29 5.62 -5.66
CA ARG A 60 5.70 4.27 -5.67
C ARG A 60 6.60 3.21 -5.05
N ALA A 61 7.87 3.49 -4.79
CA ALA A 61 8.78 2.57 -4.12
C ALA A 61 9.47 3.28 -2.96
N MET A 62 9.63 2.58 -1.85
CA MET A 62 10.35 3.08 -0.67
C MET A 62 11.14 1.96 -0.02
N LEU A 63 12.42 2.21 0.28
CA LEU A 63 13.23 1.31 1.10
C LEU A 63 12.80 1.45 2.57
N LEU A 64 12.24 0.39 3.14
CA LEU A 64 11.71 0.39 4.51
C LEU A 64 12.78 -0.01 5.54
N GLU A 65 13.56 -1.05 5.24
CA GLU A 65 14.61 -1.54 6.13
C GLU A 65 15.84 -1.94 5.33
N ARG A 66 17.03 -1.66 5.88
CA ARG A 66 18.30 -2.17 5.35
C ARG A 66 19.30 -2.41 6.46
N ASN A 67 19.80 -3.64 6.51
CA ASN A 67 20.91 -4.04 7.37
C ASN A 67 21.92 -4.90 6.57
N LYS A 68 22.88 -5.53 7.25
CA LYS A 68 23.96 -6.31 6.59
C LYS A 68 23.48 -7.61 5.92
N LYS A 69 22.29 -8.10 6.26
CA LYS A 69 21.75 -9.39 5.80
C LYS A 69 20.32 -9.31 5.26
N PHE A 70 19.65 -8.18 5.38
CA PHE A 70 18.26 -8.00 4.98
C PHE A 70 18.05 -6.59 4.43
N ALA A 71 17.28 -6.50 3.35
CA ALA A 71 16.80 -5.24 2.81
C ALA A 71 15.37 -5.46 2.33
N MET A 72 14.49 -4.50 2.59
CA MET A 72 13.09 -4.59 2.22
C MET A 72 12.62 -3.27 1.64
N TRP A 73 11.97 -3.36 0.50
CA TRP A 73 11.25 -2.29 -0.15
C TRP A 73 9.77 -2.57 -0.08
N VAL A 74 8.99 -1.49 -0.02
CA VAL A 74 7.56 -1.52 -0.27
C VAL A 74 7.28 -0.78 -1.57
N CYS A 75 6.38 -1.34 -2.37
CA CYS A 75 6.06 -0.87 -3.71
C CYS A 75 4.54 -0.74 -3.90
N GLY A 76 4.10 0.26 -4.64
CA GLY A 76 2.71 0.43 -5.07
C GLY A 76 2.59 0.11 -6.56
N GLU A 77 1.93 -0.99 -6.90
CA GLU A 77 1.87 -1.51 -8.27
C GLU A 77 0.43 -1.66 -8.76
N LEU A 78 0.20 -1.50 -10.06
CA LEU A 78 -1.12 -1.76 -10.64
C LEU A 78 -1.27 -3.26 -10.93
N ASN A 79 -2.21 -3.92 -10.25
CA ASN A 79 -2.49 -5.34 -10.41
C ASN A 79 -3.36 -5.64 -11.65
N ALA A 80 -3.64 -6.92 -11.89
CA ALA A 80 -4.43 -7.38 -13.03
C ALA A 80 -5.88 -6.85 -13.02
N ASP A 81 -6.44 -6.58 -11.84
CA ASP A 81 -7.80 -6.07 -11.64
C ASP A 81 -7.88 -4.53 -11.78
N GLY A 82 -6.76 -3.88 -12.09
CA GLY A 82 -6.71 -2.42 -12.24
C GLY A 82 -6.72 -1.66 -10.91
N LEU A 83 -6.37 -2.32 -9.81
CA LEU A 83 -6.21 -1.72 -8.48
C LEU A 83 -4.72 -1.55 -8.16
N TYR A 84 -4.40 -0.49 -7.43
CA TYR A 84 -3.05 -0.28 -6.90
C TYR A 84 -2.87 -1.13 -5.65
N GLN A 85 -1.98 -2.11 -5.70
CA GLN A 85 -1.66 -3.00 -4.60
C GLN A 85 -0.35 -2.60 -3.93
N LEU A 86 -0.35 -2.64 -2.60
CA LEU A 86 0.89 -2.59 -1.84
C LEU A 86 1.59 -3.95 -1.91
N CYS A 87 2.83 -3.95 -2.38
CA CYS A 87 3.69 -5.12 -2.48
C CYS A 87 4.97 -4.88 -1.67
N GLY A 88 5.63 -5.96 -1.28
CA GLY A 88 6.94 -5.98 -0.65
C GLY A 88 7.92 -6.75 -1.51
N GLU A 89 9.10 -6.18 -1.69
CA GLU A 89 10.25 -6.91 -2.22
C GLU A 89 11.32 -6.95 -1.13
N ALA A 90 11.91 -8.11 -0.90
CA ALA A 90 12.96 -8.26 0.09
C ALA A 90 14.12 -9.08 -0.42
N LEU A 91 15.32 -8.68 -0.03
CA LEU A 91 16.53 -9.45 -0.19
C LEU A 91 16.95 -9.98 1.17
N ARG A 92 17.18 -11.29 1.26
CA ARG A 92 17.69 -11.93 2.48
C ARG A 92 18.94 -12.72 2.19
N LYS A 93 20.04 -12.35 2.86
CA LYS A 93 21.29 -13.09 2.84
C LYS A 93 21.19 -14.28 3.81
N ARG A 94 21.19 -15.49 3.28
CA ARG A 94 21.31 -16.74 4.05
C ARG A 94 22.57 -17.46 3.60
N ASN A 95 23.50 -17.67 4.53
CA ASN A 95 24.79 -18.30 4.26
C ASN A 95 25.54 -17.63 3.08
N HIS A 96 25.72 -18.36 1.99
CA HIS A 96 26.42 -17.93 0.77
C HIS A 96 25.49 -17.42 -0.33
N GLU A 97 24.19 -17.36 -0.08
CA GLU A 97 23.18 -16.99 -1.07
C GLU A 97 22.42 -15.72 -0.67
N VAL A 98 21.88 -15.06 -1.69
CA VAL A 98 20.96 -13.94 -1.55
C VAL A 98 19.65 -14.39 -2.16
N LEU A 99 18.62 -14.50 -1.32
CA LEU A 99 17.28 -14.87 -1.71
C LEU A 99 16.47 -13.61 -1.99
N ASP A 100 15.72 -13.64 -3.08
CA ASP A 100 14.71 -12.64 -3.40
C ASP A 100 13.35 -13.16 -2.90
N GLU A 101 12.62 -12.35 -2.16
CA GLU A 101 11.31 -12.68 -1.60
C GLU A 101 10.32 -11.58 -2.00
N SER A 102 9.14 -11.96 -2.47
CA SER A 102 8.05 -11.03 -2.81
C SER A 102 6.83 -11.30 -1.94
N TYR A 103 6.15 -10.22 -1.54
CA TYR A 103 5.04 -10.25 -0.62
C TYR A 103 3.91 -9.37 -1.13
N ASP A 104 2.68 -9.86 -1.08
CA ASP A 104 1.51 -9.02 -1.29
C ASP A 104 0.99 -8.57 0.07
N PHE A 105 0.63 -7.29 0.20
CA PHE A 105 -0.05 -6.79 1.39
C PHE A 105 -1.55 -6.71 1.14
N PRO A 106 -2.38 -6.92 2.18
CA PRO A 106 -3.83 -6.86 2.07
C PRO A 106 -4.35 -5.41 2.03
N LEU A 107 -3.74 -4.58 1.18
CA LEU A 107 -4.10 -3.19 0.98
C LEU A 107 -4.08 -2.86 -0.52
N LEU A 108 -5.25 -2.49 -1.02
CA LEU A 108 -5.51 -2.09 -2.38
C LEU A 108 -6.03 -0.66 -2.41
N ALA A 109 -5.87 0.03 -3.54
CA ALA A 109 -6.51 1.30 -3.79
C ALA A 109 -7.06 1.39 -5.20
N THR A 110 -8.19 2.07 -5.32
CA THR A 110 -8.81 2.26 -6.63
C THR A 110 -8.02 3.25 -7.49
N ALA A 111 -8.32 3.20 -8.79
CA ALA A 111 -7.96 4.22 -9.74
C ALA A 111 -8.27 5.66 -9.26
N HIS A 112 -9.47 5.84 -8.72
CA HIS A 112 -9.96 7.14 -8.25
C HIS A 112 -9.15 7.66 -7.05
N PHE A 113 -8.82 6.77 -6.10
CA PHE A 113 -7.94 7.11 -4.97
C PHE A 113 -6.61 7.68 -5.46
N TYR A 114 -5.96 6.99 -6.40
CA TYR A 114 -4.66 7.43 -6.91
C TYR A 114 -4.75 8.78 -7.64
N GLU A 115 -5.82 8.99 -8.41
CA GLU A 115 -6.07 10.26 -9.11
C GLU A 115 -6.23 11.42 -8.13
N ARG A 116 -7.00 11.23 -7.07
CA ARG A 116 -7.15 12.25 -6.02
C ARG A 116 -5.85 12.51 -5.28
N LEU A 117 -5.03 11.47 -5.06
CA LEU A 117 -3.73 11.61 -4.42
C LEU A 117 -2.78 12.49 -5.25
N ILE A 118 -2.65 12.21 -6.56
CA ILE A 118 -1.73 12.97 -7.41
C ILE A 118 -2.18 14.41 -7.64
N GLN A 119 -3.50 14.68 -7.59
CA GLN A 119 -4.06 16.02 -7.76
C GLN A 119 -3.99 16.85 -6.48
N GLY A 120 -4.32 16.22 -5.34
CA GLY A 120 -4.55 16.93 -4.09
C GLY A 120 -3.37 16.91 -3.12
N LEU A 121 -2.61 15.82 -3.06
CA LEU A 121 -1.59 15.59 -2.03
C LEU A 121 -0.15 15.63 -2.55
N ARG A 122 0.04 15.61 -3.87
CA ARG A 122 1.38 15.66 -4.47
C ARG A 122 2.14 16.93 -4.07
N PHE A 123 1.46 18.06 -3.98
CA PHE A 123 2.07 19.33 -3.60
C PHE A 123 2.43 19.40 -2.10
N GLU A 124 1.81 18.55 -1.28
CA GLU A 124 2.11 18.39 0.14
C GLU A 124 3.25 17.38 0.40
N GLY A 125 3.84 16.81 -0.66
CA GLY A 125 4.95 15.86 -0.56
C GLY A 125 4.54 14.42 -0.27
N HIS A 126 3.23 14.13 -0.19
CA HIS A 126 2.72 12.78 0.04
C HIS A 126 2.54 12.02 -1.27
N THR A 127 2.95 10.75 -1.23
CA THR A 127 3.00 9.84 -2.37
C THR A 127 2.12 8.63 -2.13
N LEU A 128 1.87 7.84 -3.18
CA LEU A 128 1.09 6.61 -3.05
C LEU A 128 1.68 5.69 -1.98
N ILE A 129 3.00 5.50 -1.99
CA ILE A 129 3.65 4.58 -1.06
C ILE A 129 3.66 5.09 0.38
N THR A 130 3.86 6.40 0.61
CA THR A 130 3.78 6.96 1.97
C THR A 130 2.37 6.85 2.53
N THR A 131 1.35 7.14 1.72
CA THR A 131 -0.04 7.02 2.17
C THR A 131 -0.45 5.57 2.43
N PHE A 132 0.00 4.62 1.62
CA PHE A 132 -0.19 3.19 1.91
C PHE A 132 0.44 2.80 3.24
N VAL A 133 1.68 3.23 3.51
CA VAL A 133 2.37 2.93 4.76
C VAL A 133 1.66 3.52 5.97
N ASP A 134 1.19 4.76 5.87
CA ASP A 134 0.43 5.41 6.95
C ASP A 134 -0.88 4.67 7.24
N VAL A 135 -1.62 4.30 6.18
CA VAL A 135 -2.86 3.52 6.33
C VAL A 135 -2.59 2.13 6.91
N VAL A 136 -1.54 1.43 6.48
CA VAL A 136 -1.16 0.14 7.07
C VAL A 136 -0.87 0.27 8.56
N ARG A 137 -0.13 1.31 8.97
CA ARG A 137 0.15 1.56 10.40
C ARG A 137 -1.14 1.73 11.20
N LEU A 138 -2.09 2.50 10.67
CA LEU A 138 -3.40 2.69 11.31
C LEU A 138 -4.25 1.40 11.33
N LEU A 139 -4.25 0.63 10.23
CA LEU A 139 -4.94 -0.66 10.17
C LEU A 139 -4.42 -1.62 11.24
N ILE A 140 -3.11 -1.73 11.40
CA ILE A 140 -2.51 -2.60 12.43
C ILE A 140 -2.80 -2.07 13.83
N GLY A 141 -2.62 -0.77 14.04
CA GLY A 141 -2.71 -0.13 15.35
C GLY A 141 -4.12 -0.10 15.92
N GLU A 142 -5.14 0.18 15.10
CA GLU A 142 -6.51 0.44 15.59
C GLU A 142 -7.57 -0.58 15.15
N VAL A 143 -7.34 -1.29 14.04
CA VAL A 143 -8.26 -2.32 13.58
C VAL A 143 -7.77 -3.69 14.04
N GLY A 144 -6.53 -4.02 13.72
CA GLY A 144 -5.87 -5.25 14.11
C GLY A 144 -6.39 -6.49 13.38
N ILE A 145 -5.59 -7.55 13.46
CA ILE A 145 -5.88 -8.87 12.88
C ILE A 145 -6.43 -9.78 13.98
N ASP A 146 -7.43 -10.58 13.65
CA ASP A 146 -7.93 -11.63 14.53
C ASP A 146 -6.98 -12.84 14.51
N GLU A 147 -6.11 -12.91 15.52
CA GLU A 147 -5.13 -14.00 15.67
C GLU A 147 -5.76 -15.33 16.12
N THR A 148 -7.05 -15.34 16.49
CA THR A 148 -7.76 -16.58 16.86
C THR A 148 -8.16 -17.41 15.64
N LYS A 149 -8.15 -16.79 14.46
CA LYS A 149 -8.44 -17.47 13.19
C LYS A 149 -7.19 -18.13 12.61
N ALA A 150 -7.41 -19.16 11.80
CA ALA A 150 -6.33 -19.83 11.10
C ALA A 150 -5.54 -18.81 10.26
N ALA A 151 -4.21 -18.94 10.28
CA ALA A 151 -3.35 -18.13 9.44
C ALA A 151 -3.53 -18.54 7.97
N GLU A 152 -4.40 -17.81 7.28
CA GLU A 152 -4.63 -17.91 5.84
C GLU A 152 -3.72 -16.93 5.08
N ARG A 153 -3.80 -16.91 3.74
CA ARG A 153 -3.05 -15.93 2.91
C ARG A 153 -3.40 -14.50 3.31
N TRP A 154 -4.69 -14.26 3.58
CA TRP A 154 -5.19 -12.95 3.96
C TRP A 154 -5.65 -12.90 5.41
N PRO A 155 -5.60 -11.72 6.05
CA PRO A 155 -6.05 -11.58 7.41
C PRO A 155 -7.58 -11.65 7.52
N THR A 156 -8.04 -12.11 8.68
CA THR A 156 -9.37 -11.77 9.20
C THR A 156 -9.23 -10.51 10.05
N TRP A 157 -10.02 -9.48 9.76
CA TRP A 157 -9.95 -8.20 10.47
C TRP A 157 -10.89 -8.19 11.68
N ARG A 158 -10.46 -7.61 12.81
CA ARG A 158 -11.30 -7.56 14.04
C ARG A 158 -12.50 -6.63 13.88
N ARG A 159 -12.36 -5.56 13.09
CA ARG A 159 -13.45 -4.64 12.70
C ARG A 159 -13.53 -4.63 11.18
N HIS A 160 -14.74 -4.50 10.65
CA HIS A 160 -15.01 -4.50 9.21
C HIS A 160 -16.19 -3.59 8.88
N GLY A 161 -16.25 -3.10 7.65
CA GLY A 161 -17.22 -2.14 7.15
C GLY A 161 -16.56 -0.95 6.46
N ASN A 162 -17.34 0.12 6.28
CA ASN A 162 -16.85 1.37 5.69
C ASN A 162 -15.92 2.04 6.69
N ALA A 163 -14.71 2.38 6.26
CA ALA A 163 -13.67 2.91 7.12
C ALA A 163 -13.21 4.29 6.68
N TRP A 164 -12.95 5.14 7.67
CA TRP A 164 -12.30 6.43 7.54
C TRP A 164 -10.99 6.42 8.30
N PHE A 165 -9.93 6.87 7.64
CA PHE A 165 -8.59 7.00 8.22
C PHE A 165 -8.22 8.48 8.28
N ALA A 166 -8.02 9.01 9.48
CA ALA A 166 -7.58 10.38 9.71
C ALA A 166 -6.05 10.44 9.67
N LEU A 167 -5.51 10.79 8.50
CA LEU A 167 -4.09 11.05 8.29
C LEU A 167 -3.78 12.50 8.65
N GLU A 168 -2.51 12.83 8.88
CA GLU A 168 -2.14 14.21 9.28
C GLU A 168 -2.46 15.25 8.21
N TYR A 169 -2.40 14.83 6.95
CA TYR A 169 -2.57 15.64 5.74
C TYR A 169 -3.96 15.48 5.08
N GLY A 170 -4.86 14.70 5.70
CA GLY A 170 -6.20 14.54 5.14
C GLY A 170 -6.91 13.29 5.60
N MET A 171 -7.92 12.90 4.82
CA MET A 171 -8.79 11.78 5.18
C MET A 171 -8.90 10.79 4.03
N VAL A 172 -8.73 9.51 4.35
CA VAL A 172 -8.88 8.40 3.41
C VAL A 172 -10.17 7.65 3.72
N ALA A 173 -10.94 7.34 2.68
CA ALA A 173 -12.09 6.46 2.74
C ALA A 173 -11.75 5.10 2.14
N GLY A 174 -12.22 4.02 2.76
CA GLY A 174 -12.05 2.68 2.23
C GLY A 174 -13.05 1.69 2.82
N ASP A 175 -12.91 0.44 2.41
CA ASP A 175 -13.70 -0.68 2.91
C ASP A 175 -12.77 -1.70 3.55
N ILE A 176 -13.07 -2.10 4.77
CA ILE A 176 -12.38 -3.19 5.47
C ILE A 176 -13.31 -4.40 5.38
N PRO A 177 -12.96 -5.46 4.61
CA PRO A 177 -13.77 -6.66 4.57
C PRO A 177 -13.62 -7.44 5.88
N ARG A 178 -14.50 -8.42 6.10
CA ARG A 178 -14.32 -9.35 7.22
C ARG A 178 -13.06 -10.22 7.05
N TYR A 179 -12.79 -10.65 5.82
CA TYR A 179 -11.64 -11.43 5.42
C TYR A 179 -11.11 -10.88 4.10
N GLY A 180 -9.80 -10.75 3.96
CA GLY A 180 -9.19 -10.33 2.69
C GLY A 180 -8.56 -8.94 2.71
N GLU A 181 -8.55 -8.32 1.55
CA GLU A 181 -7.82 -7.09 1.25
C GLU A 181 -8.67 -5.86 1.56
N VAL A 182 -8.09 -4.89 2.25
CA VAL A 182 -8.70 -3.57 2.47
C VAL A 182 -8.63 -2.77 1.18
N VAL A 183 -9.73 -2.13 0.78
CA VAL A 183 -9.79 -1.36 -0.47
C VAL A 183 -9.97 0.13 -0.18
N LEU A 184 -8.98 0.94 -0.50
CA LEU A 184 -9.03 2.40 -0.40
C LEU A 184 -9.75 2.98 -1.62
N ARG A 185 -10.83 3.71 -1.36
CA ARG A 185 -11.72 4.24 -2.39
C ARG A 185 -11.35 5.64 -2.81
N THR A 186 -11.02 6.52 -1.85
CA THR A 186 -10.68 7.91 -2.14
C THR A 186 -9.82 8.51 -1.04
N VAL A 187 -9.15 9.62 -1.37
CA VAL A 187 -8.39 10.44 -0.44
C VAL A 187 -8.76 11.90 -0.65
N MET A 188 -8.86 12.63 0.45
CA MET A 188 -9.20 14.05 0.47
C MET A 188 -8.12 14.80 1.26
N PRO A 189 -7.41 15.73 0.62
CA PRO A 189 -6.51 16.65 1.33
C PRO A 189 -7.24 17.43 2.41
N LEU A 190 -6.54 17.73 3.50
CA LEU A 190 -7.09 18.50 4.62
C LEU A 190 -7.69 19.83 4.13
N ALA A 191 -6.97 20.55 3.26
CA ALA A 191 -7.40 21.83 2.69
C ALA A 191 -8.67 21.73 1.82
N SER A 192 -9.03 20.53 1.37
CA SER A 192 -10.21 20.28 0.51
C SER A 192 -11.37 19.62 1.26
N LEU A 193 -11.26 19.40 2.59
CA LEU A 193 -12.35 18.82 3.36
C LEU A 193 -13.50 19.80 3.49
N HIS A 194 -14.70 19.34 3.14
CA HIS A 194 -15.93 20.03 3.50
C HIS A 194 -16.04 20.15 5.03
N SER A 195 -16.65 21.23 5.54
CA SER A 195 -16.76 21.53 6.98
C SER A 195 -17.15 20.33 7.84
N ALA A 196 -18.21 19.61 7.47
CA ALA A 196 -18.62 18.38 8.15
C ALA A 196 -17.52 17.30 8.24
N ARG A 197 -16.76 17.08 7.16
CA ARG A 197 -15.64 16.11 7.14
C ARG A 197 -14.41 16.61 7.87
N LEU A 198 -14.18 17.92 7.86
CA LEU A 198 -13.13 18.53 8.66
C LEU A 198 -13.42 18.33 10.16
N SER A 199 -14.65 18.59 10.60
CA SER A 199 -15.05 18.37 12.00
C SER A 199 -14.94 16.91 12.43
N GLU A 200 -15.30 15.97 11.56
CA GLU A 200 -15.10 14.53 11.82
C GLU A 200 -13.61 14.18 11.95
N TRP A 201 -12.77 14.69 11.03
CA TRP A 201 -11.33 14.50 11.07
C TRP A 201 -10.72 15.07 12.36
N GLU A 202 -11.11 16.28 12.75
CA GLU A 202 -10.67 16.93 14.01
C GLU A 202 -11.10 16.11 15.23
N ALA A 203 -12.35 15.63 15.26
CA ALA A 203 -12.86 14.81 16.35
C ALA A 203 -12.11 13.47 16.48
N MET A 204 -11.78 12.83 15.35
CA MET A 204 -10.98 11.60 15.32
C MET A 204 -9.57 11.83 15.89
N ARG A 205 -8.90 12.90 15.45
CA ARG A 205 -7.56 13.29 15.93
C ARG A 205 -7.59 13.63 17.42
N ALA A 206 -8.55 14.46 17.86
CA ALA A 206 -8.69 14.86 19.26
C ALA A 206 -8.97 13.68 20.19
N ALA A 207 -9.74 12.69 19.73
CA ALA A 207 -10.04 11.47 20.49
C ALA A 207 -8.91 10.43 20.46
N GLY A 208 -7.85 10.64 19.68
CA GLY A 208 -6.78 9.64 19.46
C GLY A 208 -7.28 8.36 18.77
N ARG A 209 -8.43 8.42 18.07
CA ARG A 209 -9.03 7.31 17.32
C ARG A 209 -9.02 7.67 15.84
N LEU A 210 -7.92 7.36 15.18
CA LEU A 210 -7.63 7.74 13.80
C LEU A 210 -8.31 6.81 12.80
N VAL A 211 -8.95 5.72 13.24
CA VAL A 211 -9.75 4.84 12.39
C VAL A 211 -11.19 4.69 12.89
N SER A 212 -12.11 5.28 12.13
CA SER A 212 -13.55 5.07 12.30
C SER A 212 -14.00 3.97 11.36
N VAL A 213 -14.76 2.99 11.87
CA VAL A 213 -15.33 1.90 11.07
C VAL A 213 -16.82 1.87 11.37
N SER A 214 -17.61 2.14 10.34
CA SER A 214 -19.06 2.01 10.37
C SER A 214 -19.44 0.65 9.82
N ALA A 215 -20.29 -0.07 10.55
CA ALA A 215 -20.80 -1.35 10.08
C ALA A 215 -21.39 -1.18 8.66
N PRO A 216 -21.17 -2.14 7.75
CA PRO A 216 -21.77 -2.07 6.43
C PRO A 216 -23.28 -2.01 6.61
N GLN A 217 -23.94 -1.02 5.99
CA GLN A 217 -25.40 -1.04 5.92
C GLN A 217 -25.81 -2.37 5.29
N PRO A 218 -26.81 -3.09 5.83
CA PRO A 218 -27.26 -4.35 5.25
C PRO A 218 -27.68 -4.11 3.80
N MET A 219 -26.83 -4.56 2.89
CA MET A 219 -27.10 -4.55 1.46
C MET A 219 -28.19 -5.60 1.24
N ARG A 220 -29.34 -5.18 0.69
CA ARG A 220 -30.41 -6.11 0.27
C ARG A 220 -29.78 -7.20 -0.57
N GLU A 221 -29.93 -8.45 -0.12
CA GLU A 221 -29.29 -9.63 -0.67
C GLU A 221 -29.51 -9.74 -2.18
N ALA A 222 -28.42 -9.69 -2.95
CA ALA A 222 -28.36 -10.25 -4.29
C ALA A 222 -27.56 -11.56 -4.20
N SER A 223 -28.27 -12.64 -4.47
CA SER A 223 -27.93 -14.06 -4.44
C SER A 223 -26.55 -14.45 -5.00
N ALA A 224 -25.97 -15.46 -4.35
CA ALA A 224 -24.66 -16.06 -4.53
C ALA A 224 -24.45 -16.90 -5.80
N SER A 225 -23.19 -17.00 -6.22
CA SER A 225 -22.44 -18.25 -6.54
C SER A 225 -21.01 -17.83 -6.92
N GLY A 226 -19.89 -18.45 -6.58
CA GLY A 226 -19.57 -19.75 -6.01
C GLY A 226 -18.37 -20.30 -6.79
N LYS A 227 -17.23 -20.55 -6.13
CA LYS A 227 -16.31 -21.71 -6.31
C LYS A 227 -14.91 -21.46 -5.74
N THR A 228 -14.43 -22.51 -5.08
CA THR A 228 -13.19 -22.73 -4.32
C THR A 228 -12.04 -23.22 -5.20
N ALA A 229 -10.78 -22.90 -4.85
CA ALA A 229 -9.62 -23.78 -5.10
C ALA A 229 -8.35 -23.42 -4.27
N ASP A 230 -8.00 -24.35 -3.37
CA ASP A 230 -6.71 -25.03 -3.11
C ASP A 230 -5.32 -24.34 -2.98
N THR A 231 -4.75 -24.57 -1.77
CA THR A 231 -3.37 -24.87 -1.30
C THR A 231 -2.18 -24.55 -2.24
N THR A 232 -1.17 -23.74 -1.86
CA THR A 232 0.03 -24.16 -1.09
C THR A 232 0.98 -22.95 -0.92
N SER A 233 1.32 -22.56 0.32
CA SER A 233 2.59 -21.90 0.74
C SER A 233 2.39 -21.33 2.14
N ARG A 234 2.55 -22.20 3.13
CA ARG A 234 2.32 -21.91 4.54
C ARG A 234 3.64 -21.52 5.21
N GLN A 235 3.53 -20.63 6.20
CA GLN A 235 4.56 -20.27 7.18
C GLN A 235 5.68 -19.37 6.67
N THR A 236 5.53 -18.04 6.79
CA THR A 236 6.63 -17.07 7.06
C THR A 236 6.09 -15.66 7.40
N ILE A 237 4.86 -15.31 7.00
CA ILE A 237 4.37 -13.91 7.08
C ILE A 237 4.18 -13.41 8.52
N ALA A 238 3.71 -14.23 9.46
CA ALA A 238 3.48 -13.80 10.85
C ALA A 238 4.76 -13.42 11.63
N ARG A 239 5.96 -13.82 11.16
CA ARG A 239 7.24 -13.57 11.87
C ARG A 239 7.93 -12.28 11.44
N VAL A 240 7.64 -11.78 10.24
CA VAL A 240 8.19 -10.50 9.73
C VAL A 240 7.44 -9.30 10.34
N TRP A 241 6.15 -9.47 10.66
CA TRP A 241 5.30 -8.40 11.20
C TRP A 241 5.58 -8.05 12.67
N ARG A 242 6.23 -8.92 13.45
CA ARG A 242 6.56 -8.66 14.87
C ARG A 242 7.97 -8.10 15.11
N SER A 243 8.87 -8.13 14.12
CA SER A 243 10.24 -7.64 14.28
C SER A 243 10.41 -6.13 14.07
N SER A 244 9.34 -5.42 13.70
CA SER A 244 9.36 -3.97 13.44
C SER A 244 8.72 -3.13 14.56
N SER A 245 8.37 -3.74 15.71
CA SER A 245 8.03 -2.99 16.93
C SER A 245 9.33 -2.59 17.64
N PRO A 246 9.70 -1.30 17.71
CA PRO A 246 10.66 -0.87 18.70
C PRO A 246 9.98 -0.98 20.06
N ALA A 247 10.59 -1.74 20.97
CA ALA A 247 10.35 -1.58 22.39
C ALA A 247 10.67 -0.11 22.74
N MET A 248 9.63 0.71 22.94
CA MET A 248 9.77 1.94 23.72
C MET A 248 10.04 1.51 25.16
N SER A 249 11.33 1.30 25.47
CA SER A 249 11.80 1.31 26.85
C SER A 249 11.69 2.74 27.35
N MET A 250 10.73 2.97 28.25
CA MET A 250 10.72 4.13 29.12
C MET A 250 12.03 4.20 29.90
N ARG A 251 12.75 5.31 29.73
CA ARG A 251 13.45 6.01 30.80
C ARG A 251 13.14 7.48 30.65
#